data_AF-A0A430AQ59-F1
#
_entry.id   AF-A0A430AQ59-F1
#
_cell.length_a   1.000
_cell.length_b   1.000
_cell.length_c   1.000
_cell.angle_alpha   90.00
_cell.angle_beta   90.00
_cell.angle_gamma   90.00
#
_symmetry.space_group_name_H-M   'P 1'
#
loop_
_entity.id
_entity.type
_entity.pdbx_description
1 polymer ?
#
loop_
_entity_poly.entity_id
_entity_poly.type
_entity_poly.pdbx_seq_one_letter_code
_entity_poly.pdbx_strand_id
1 'polypeptide(L)'
;MTGQTIPSLQLGYVALRVSDVKRVADFYEQALGLSRLNQSADKVELGIAKTGKKLLELLPLGDSNQTNKSTAGLYHMAFLVPTRKDFGNVLRSLLRKQIAISGAADHGYSEALYLDDPEGNGI
;
A
#
# COMPACT_ATOMS: atom_id res chain seq x y z
N MET A 1 31.58 -2.77 -25.06
CA MET A 1 31.05 -2.24 -23.80
C MET A 1 30.18 -3.32 -23.17
N THR A 2 30.73 -4.12 -22.25
CA THR A 2 29.98 -5.14 -21.50
C THR A 2 29.10 -4.43 -20.48
N GLY A 3 27.80 -4.36 -20.75
CA GLY A 3 26.82 -3.73 -19.88
C GLY A 3 26.78 -4.44 -18.53
N GLN A 4 27.21 -3.74 -17.49
CA GLN A 4 27.17 -4.21 -16.11
C GLN A 4 25.69 -4.22 -15.68
N THR A 5 25.02 -5.36 -15.82
CA THR A 5 23.65 -5.54 -15.32
C THR A 5 23.65 -5.47 -13.80
N ILE A 6 22.76 -4.65 -13.23
CA ILE A 6 22.52 -4.62 -11.78
C ILE A 6 21.97 -6.01 -11.39
N PRO A 7 22.68 -6.80 -10.56
CA PRO A 7 22.39 -8.22 -10.37
C PRO A 7 21.02 -8.49 -9.74
N SER A 8 20.44 -7.52 -9.04
CA SER A 8 19.05 -7.56 -8.59
C SER A 8 18.52 -6.15 -8.30
N LEU A 9 17.77 -5.57 -9.23
CA LEU A 9 16.97 -4.38 -8.96
C LEU A 9 15.66 -4.80 -8.27
N GLN A 10 15.36 -4.20 -7.11
CA GLN A 10 14.10 -4.41 -6.41
C GLN A 10 13.51 -3.06 -5.99
N LEU A 11 12.18 -2.95 -6.03
CA LEU A 11 11.49 -1.81 -5.44
C LEU A 11 11.65 -1.87 -3.92
N GLY A 12 11.89 -0.69 -3.32
CA GLY A 12 11.99 -0.51 -1.88
C GLY A 12 10.61 -0.47 -1.23
N TYR A 13 10.21 0.73 -0.80
CA TYR A 13 8.90 1.02 -0.19
C TYR A 13 8.25 2.20 -0.90
N VAL A 14 6.94 2.34 -0.72
CA VAL A 14 6.19 3.52 -1.15
C VAL A 14 6.16 4.53 -0.01
N ALA A 15 6.35 5.82 -0.31
CA ALA A 15 6.13 6.89 0.65
C ALA A 15 4.95 7.74 0.18
N LEU A 16 3.89 7.83 0.99
CA LEU A 16 2.70 8.63 0.71
C LEU A 16 2.67 9.84 1.64
N ARG A 17 2.36 11.00 1.05
CA ARG A 17 1.96 12.18 1.82
C ARG A 17 0.45 12.19 1.96
N VAL A 18 -0.02 12.22 3.19
CA VAL A 18 -1.44 12.09 3.54
C VAL A 18 -1.86 13.17 4.54
N SER A 19 -3.13 13.57 4.48
CA SER A 19 -3.70 14.58 5.37
C SER A 19 -3.90 14.09 6.81
N ASP A 20 -4.24 12.81 6.98
CA ASP A 20 -4.42 12.16 8.28
C ASP A 20 -3.62 10.85 8.34
N VAL A 21 -2.36 10.96 8.77
CA VAL A 21 -1.41 9.85 8.89
C VAL A 21 -1.97 8.72 9.74
N LYS A 22 -2.69 9.04 10.84
CA LYS A 22 -3.21 8.02 11.74
C LYS A 22 -4.34 7.24 11.08
N ARG A 23 -5.32 7.93 10.49
CA ARG A 23 -6.47 7.30 9.82
C ARG A 23 -6.02 6.42 8.68
N VAL A 24 -5.05 6.88 7.88
CA VAL A 24 -4.51 6.09 6.77
C VAL A 24 -3.71 4.90 7.31
N ALA A 25 -2.88 5.07 8.34
CA ALA A 25 -2.14 3.97 8.95
C ALA A 25 -3.08 2.85 9.45
N ASP A 26 -4.10 3.23 10.22
CA ASP A 26 -5.07 2.29 10.79
C ASP A 26 -5.79 1.50 9.68
N PHE A 27 -6.06 2.13 8.52
CA PHE A 27 -6.62 1.44 7.35
C PHE A 27 -5.68 0.36 6.82
N TYR A 28 -4.39 0.66 6.59
CA TYR A 28 -3.45 -0.34 6.08
C TYR A 28 -3.21 -1.49 7.06
N GLU A 29 -3.22 -1.23 8.36
CA GLU A 29 -3.16 -2.26 9.40
C GLU A 29 -4.42 -3.16 9.37
N GLN A 30 -5.60 -2.57 9.17
CA GLN A 30 -6.86 -3.33 9.12
C GLN A 30 -7.07 -4.07 7.79
N ALA A 31 -6.84 -3.41 6.66
CA ALA A 31 -7.10 -3.95 5.33
C ALA A 31 -6.08 -5.03 4.95
N LEU A 32 -4.79 -4.70 5.07
CA LEU A 32 -3.71 -5.54 4.57
C LEU A 32 -2.97 -6.28 5.68
N GLY A 33 -3.25 -5.99 6.95
CA GLY A 33 -2.55 -6.62 8.07
C GLY A 33 -1.09 -6.16 8.20
N LEU A 34 -0.74 -5.00 7.61
CA LEU A 34 0.58 -4.43 7.82
C LEU A 34 0.78 -4.12 9.30
N SER A 35 2.01 -4.22 9.76
CA SER A 35 2.39 -3.90 11.12
C SER A 35 3.08 -2.55 11.18
N ARG A 36 2.79 -1.76 12.22
CA ARG A 36 3.56 -0.58 12.56
C ARG A 36 4.98 -0.97 12.99
N LEU A 37 5.94 -0.67 12.13
CA LEU A 37 7.36 -0.96 12.36
C LEU A 37 8.03 0.18 13.13
N ASN A 38 7.62 1.42 12.86
CA ASN A 38 8.14 2.62 13.50
C ASN A 38 7.09 3.74 13.48
N GLN A 39 7.18 4.66 14.44
CA GLN A 39 6.33 5.85 14.52
C GLN A 39 7.08 7.01 15.17
N SER A 40 7.06 8.18 14.52
CA SER A 40 7.46 9.47 15.09
C SER A 40 6.24 10.35 15.34
N ALA A 41 6.45 11.62 15.70
CA ALA A 41 5.36 12.59 15.91
C ALA A 41 4.47 12.77 14.67
N ASP A 42 5.04 12.63 13.48
CA ASP A 42 4.44 12.99 12.21
C ASP A 42 4.46 11.87 11.17
N LYS A 43 5.26 10.82 11.37
CA LYS A 43 5.47 9.74 10.41
C LYS A 43 5.09 8.38 10.97
N VAL A 44 4.56 7.51 10.11
CA VAL A 44 4.35 6.09 10.41
C VAL A 44 5.00 5.21 9.34
N GLU A 45 5.75 4.19 9.77
CA GLU A 45 6.30 3.17 8.88
C GLU A 45 5.53 1.85 9.07
N LEU A 46 5.01 1.30 7.97
CA LEU A 46 4.26 0.05 7.94
C LEU A 46 4.97 -1.00 7.10
N GLY A 47 4.85 -2.27 7.53
CA GLY A 47 5.44 -3.38 6.80
C GLY A 47 5.21 -4.73 7.44
N ILE A 48 6.14 -5.65 7.23
CA ILE A 48 6.04 -7.04 7.69
C ILE A 48 6.78 -7.18 9.02
N ALA A 49 6.07 -7.34 10.15
CA ALA A 49 6.68 -7.44 11.49
C ALA A 49 7.78 -8.51 11.57
N LYS A 50 7.54 -9.70 11.01
CA LYS A 50 8.47 -10.83 11.11
C LYS A 50 9.85 -10.55 10.49
N THR A 51 9.90 -9.74 9.44
CA THR A 51 11.14 -9.46 8.70
C THR A 51 11.67 -8.04 8.92
N GLY A 52 10.88 -7.16 9.54
CA GLY A 52 11.18 -5.73 9.61
C GLY A 52 11.14 -5.04 8.24
N LYS A 53 10.65 -5.71 7.18
CA LYS A 53 10.62 -5.14 5.84
C LYS A 53 9.58 -4.03 5.77
N LYS A 54 10.03 -2.78 5.69
CA LYS A 54 9.20 -1.61 5.41
C LYS A 54 8.62 -1.71 3.99
N LEU A 55 7.32 -1.48 3.87
CA LEU A 55 6.59 -1.52 2.61
C LEU A 55 5.92 -0.17 2.30
N LEU A 56 5.47 0.54 3.34
CA LEU A 56 4.82 1.83 3.23
C LEU A 56 5.34 2.79 4.30
N GLU A 57 5.57 4.04 3.91
CA GLU A 57 5.85 5.15 4.81
C GLU A 57 4.78 6.22 4.61
N LEU A 58 4.18 6.67 5.70
CA LEU A 58 3.16 7.72 5.71
C LEU A 58 3.74 8.98 6.32
N LEU A 59 3.68 10.06 5.55
CA LEU A 59 4.19 11.39 5.89
C LEU A 59 3.02 12.39 5.90
N PRO A 60 3.09 13.47 6.69
CA PRO A 60 2.05 14.49 6.63
C PRO A 60 2.13 15.25 5.30
N LEU A 61 0.98 15.69 4.80
CA LEU A 61 0.87 16.49 3.57
C LEU A 61 1.56 17.87 3.68
N GLY A 62 1.92 18.32 4.89
CA GLY A 62 2.49 19.64 5.15
C GLY A 62 1.47 20.76 4.89
N ASP A 63 1.92 22.02 4.86
CA ASP A 63 1.04 23.20 4.68
C ASP A 63 0.41 23.31 3.27
N SER A 64 0.77 22.40 2.35
CA SER A 64 0.21 22.30 1.01
C SER A 64 -1.17 21.63 1.06
N ASN A 65 -2.18 22.41 1.43
CA ASN A 65 -3.52 21.94 1.79
C ASN A 65 -4.41 21.48 0.60
N GLN A 66 -3.84 21.01 -0.51
CA GLN A 66 -4.62 20.57 -1.67
C GLN A 66 -3.99 19.35 -2.35
N THR A 67 -4.56 18.17 -2.10
CA THR A 67 -4.52 17.06 -3.07
C THR A 67 -5.57 17.33 -4.13
N ASN A 68 -5.20 18.04 -5.19
CA ASN A 68 -6.11 18.22 -6.31
C ASN A 68 -6.19 16.90 -7.09
N LYS A 69 -7.31 16.18 -6.95
CA LYS A 69 -7.57 14.90 -7.64
C LYS A 69 -7.49 14.98 -9.17
N SER A 70 -7.48 16.19 -9.75
CA SER A 70 -7.31 16.42 -11.20
C SER A 70 -5.86 16.68 -11.62
N THR A 71 -4.88 16.57 -10.72
CA THR A 71 -3.46 16.67 -11.06
C THR A 71 -2.81 15.29 -11.22
N ALA A 72 -1.73 15.21 -11.99
CA ALA A 72 -0.97 13.98 -12.12
C ALA A 72 -0.45 13.51 -10.75
N GLY A 73 -0.65 12.23 -10.44
CA GLY A 73 -0.27 11.62 -9.16
C GLY A 73 -0.11 10.11 -9.29
N LEU A 74 0.13 9.45 -8.16
CA LEU A 74 0.15 7.99 -8.10
C LEU A 74 -1.23 7.45 -8.49
N TYR A 75 -1.28 6.52 -9.46
CA TYR A 75 -2.53 5.86 -9.83
C TYR A 75 -2.88 4.75 -8.82
N HIS A 76 -2.02 3.75 -8.64
CA HIS A 76 -2.13 2.77 -7.57
C HIS A 76 -0.77 2.16 -7.20
N MET A 77 -0.71 1.44 -6.08
CA MET A 77 0.43 0.61 -5.68
C MET A 77 -0.02 -0.83 -5.36
N ALA A 78 0.68 -1.83 -5.87
CA ALA A 78 0.31 -3.22 -5.68
C ALA A 78 1.19 -3.93 -4.62
N PHE A 79 0.56 -4.69 -3.71
CA PHE A 79 1.24 -5.59 -2.79
C PHE A 79 1.06 -7.05 -3.24
N LEU A 80 2.15 -7.69 -3.67
CA LEU A 80 2.11 -9.08 -4.08
C LEU A 80 1.98 -10.01 -2.88
N VAL A 81 1.00 -10.91 -2.94
CA VAL A 81 0.85 -12.02 -2.00
C VAL A 81 1.51 -13.29 -2.53
N PRO A 82 2.04 -14.19 -1.67
CA PRO A 82 2.89 -15.28 -2.13
C PRO A 82 2.17 -16.33 -2.98
N THR A 83 0.89 -16.60 -2.68
CA THR A 83 0.12 -17.66 -3.34
C THR A 83 -1.32 -17.24 -3.59
N ARG A 84 -1.98 -17.94 -4.52
CA ARG A 84 -3.43 -17.80 -4.77
C ARG A 84 -4.29 -18.10 -3.54
N LYS A 85 -3.85 -19.03 -2.68
CA LYS A 85 -4.52 -19.31 -1.41
C LYS A 85 -4.44 -18.10 -0.47
N ASP A 86 -3.28 -17.45 -0.40
CA ASP A 86 -3.10 -16.23 0.40
C ASP A 86 -3.96 -15.08 -0.15
N PHE A 87 -4.06 -14.96 -1.48
CA PHE A 87 -4.99 -14.02 -2.12
C PHE A 87 -6.45 -14.26 -1.70
N GLY A 88 -6.92 -15.52 -1.73
CA GLY A 88 -8.26 -15.88 -1.23
C GLY A 88 -8.45 -15.57 0.27
N ASN A 89 -7.40 -15.73 1.08
CA ASN A 89 -7.44 -15.34 2.50
C ASN A 89 -7.57 -13.82 2.68
N VAL A 90 -6.89 -13.03 1.85
CA VAL A 90 -7.03 -11.56 1.82
C VAL A 90 -8.46 -11.19 1.45
N LEU A 91 -9.00 -11.72 0.35
CA LEU A 91 -10.40 -11.49 -0.06
C LEU A 91 -11.37 -11.77 1.08
N ARG A 92 -11.25 -12.95 1.71
CA ARG A 92 -12.10 -13.34 2.83
C ARG A 92 -11.96 -12.38 4.02
N SER A 93 -10.75 -11.92 4.33
CA SER A 93 -10.51 -10.94 5.41
C SER A 93 -11.20 -9.61 5.12
N LEU A 94 -11.04 -9.07 3.90
CA LEU A 94 -11.66 -7.82 3.47
C LEU A 94 -13.19 -7.88 3.58
N LEU A 95 -13.81 -8.96 3.08
CA LEU A 95 -15.25 -9.17 3.16
C LEU A 95 -15.75 -9.25 4.61
N ARG A 96 -15.04 -9.96 5.50
CA ARG A 96 -15.40 -10.06 6.93
C ARG A 96 -15.32 -8.72 7.65
N LYS A 97 -14.36 -7.88 7.28
CA LYS A 97 -14.16 -6.54 7.85
C LYS A 97 -15.01 -5.47 7.16
N GLN A 98 -15.81 -5.85 6.15
CA GLN A 98 -16.63 -4.95 5.35
C GLN A 98 -15.82 -3.81 4.70
N ILE A 99 -14.59 -4.12 4.29
CA ILE A 99 -13.74 -3.17 3.57
C ILE A 99 -14.16 -3.18 2.10
N ALA A 100 -14.41 -2.00 1.55
CA ALA A 100 -14.83 -1.84 0.16
C ALA A 100 -13.72 -2.28 -0.81
N ILE A 101 -14.14 -3.00 -1.84
CA ILE A 101 -13.31 -3.37 -2.99
C ILE A 101 -13.81 -2.52 -4.15
N SER A 102 -12.94 -1.67 -4.71
CA SER A 102 -13.30 -0.74 -5.79
C SER A 102 -13.25 -1.40 -7.17
N GLY A 103 -12.58 -2.55 -7.29
CA GLY A 103 -12.58 -3.36 -8.51
C GLY A 103 -11.89 -4.70 -8.33
N ALA A 104 -12.01 -5.55 -9.34
CA ALA A 104 -11.25 -6.79 -9.46
C ALA A 104 -10.89 -7.04 -10.92
N ALA A 105 -9.73 -7.64 -11.16
CA ALA A 105 -9.30 -7.99 -12.50
C ALA A 105 -8.60 -9.36 -12.52
N ASP A 106 -8.83 -10.08 -13.62
CA ASP A 106 -8.04 -11.24 -14.01
C ASP A 106 -7.39 -10.91 -15.37
N HIS A 107 -6.07 -10.75 -15.35
CA HIS A 107 -5.29 -10.43 -16.53
C HIS A 107 -4.78 -11.69 -17.25
N GLY A 108 -5.28 -12.88 -16.92
CA GLY A 108 -4.84 -14.18 -17.44
C GLY A 108 -3.54 -14.70 -16.85
N TYR A 109 -2.71 -13.81 -16.27
CA TYR A 109 -1.44 -14.11 -15.62
C TYR A 109 -1.36 -13.58 -14.17
N SER A 110 -2.27 -12.68 -13.79
CA SER A 110 -2.38 -12.12 -12.44
C SER A 110 -3.84 -11.84 -12.08
N GLU A 111 -4.19 -12.14 -10.83
CA GLU A 111 -5.47 -11.79 -10.20
C GLU A 111 -5.24 -10.58 -9.29
N ALA A 112 -6.12 -9.59 -9.33
CA ALA A 112 -6.03 -8.38 -8.53
C ALA A 112 -7.37 -8.01 -7.88
N LEU A 113 -7.29 -7.49 -6.65
CA LEU A 113 -8.37 -6.77 -5.99
C LEU A 113 -7.89 -5.34 -5.82
N TYR A 114 -8.70 -4.39 -6.24
CA TYR A 114 -8.42 -2.98 -6.10
C TYR A 114 -9.12 -2.41 -4.87
N LEU A 115 -8.39 -1.60 -4.11
CA LEU A 115 -8.93 -0.85 -2.99
C LEU A 115 -8.55 0.62 -3.13
N ASP A 116 -9.32 1.47 -2.47
CA ASP A 116 -8.95 2.86 -2.23
C ASP A 116 -8.75 3.05 -0.74
N ASP A 117 -7.62 3.64 -0.36
CA ASP A 117 -7.42 4.06 1.03
C ASP A 117 -8.36 5.25 1.39
N PRO A 118 -8.44 5.67 2.66
CA PRO A 118 -9.36 6.72 3.10
C PRO A 118 -9.18 8.09 2.40
N GLU A 119 -8.03 8.31 1.75
CA GLU A 119 -7.75 9.55 1.00
C GLU A 119 -7.86 9.35 -0.52
N GLY A 120 -8.14 8.12 -0.97
CA GLY A 120 -8.31 7.76 -2.38
C GLY A 120 -7.02 7.38 -3.08
N ASN A 121 -5.97 6.97 -2.35
CA ASN A 121 -4.81 6.35 -2.98
C ASN A 121 -5.18 4.92 -3.38
N GLY A 122 -5.01 4.61 -4.67
CA GLY A 122 -5.29 3.28 -5.19
C GLY A 122 -4.30 2.22 -4.68
N ILE A 123 -4.81 1.03 -4.38
CA ILE A 123 -4.06 -0.16 -4.00
C ILE A 123 -4.43 -1.29 -4.97
#